data_AF-A0A9R0WL23-F1
#
_entry.id   AF-A0A9R0WL23-F1
#
_cell.length_a   1.000
_cell.length_b   1.000
_cell.length_c   1.000
_cell.angle_alpha   90.00
_cell.angle_beta   90.00
_cell.angle_gamma   90.00
#
_symmetry.space_group_name_H-M   'P 1'
#
loop_
_entity.id
_entity.type
_entity.pdbx_description
1 polymer ?
#
loop_
_entity_poly.entity_id
_entity_poly.type
_entity_poly.pdbx_seq_one_letter_code
_entity_poly.pdbx_strand_id
1 'polypeptide(L)'
;MPTLSDEDKDVMKKWGAPNKIDFLSLSYTRHAEDVRQAREFLSKLGDLSQTLIFAKIENVEPAVVTRVVDSMTDNLRPTRAEATDVANAVLDGSDAILLGAETLRGLYPVETISTVGRICAEAEKVFNQDLYFKRTVKYVGEPMTHLESIASSAVRAAIKVKASVIICFTSSGRAARSCPLSFLV
;
A
#
# COMPACT_ATOMS: atom_id res chain seq x y z
N MET A 1 -27.64 1.41 -0.24
CA MET A 1 -27.08 0.68 0.91
C MET A 1 -25.88 1.46 1.41
N PRO A 2 -25.85 1.84 2.71
CA PRO A 2 -24.68 2.45 3.32
C PRO A 2 -23.51 1.46 3.27
N THR A 3 -22.29 1.99 3.11
CA THR A 3 -21.07 1.18 2.96
C THR A 3 -20.61 0.55 4.27
N LEU A 4 -21.03 1.13 5.40
CA LEU A 4 -20.87 0.54 6.73
C LEU A 4 -22.22 0.06 7.26
N SER A 5 -22.31 -1.25 7.54
CA SER A 5 -23.45 -1.82 8.27
C SER A 5 -23.36 -1.49 9.77
N ASP A 6 -24.46 -1.69 10.50
CA ASP A 6 -24.44 -1.48 11.94
C ASP A 6 -23.64 -2.56 12.70
N GLU A 7 -23.49 -3.75 12.10
CA GLU A 7 -22.59 -4.80 12.60
C GLU A 7 -21.13 -4.39 12.49
N ASP A 8 -20.72 -3.82 11.35
CA ASP A 8 -19.35 -3.34 11.15
C ASP A 8 -18.99 -2.27 12.19
N LYS A 9 -19.91 -1.34 12.45
CA LYS A 9 -19.75 -0.30 13.48
C LYS A 9 -19.60 -0.89 14.88
N ASP A 10 -20.34 -1.94 15.21
CA ASP A 10 -20.25 -2.61 16.50
C ASP A 10 -18.90 -3.33 16.67
N VAL A 11 -18.42 -4.03 15.64
CA VAL A 11 -17.10 -4.67 15.63
C VAL A 11 -15.99 -3.63 15.78
N MET A 12 -16.05 -2.52 15.04
CA MET A 12 -15.09 -1.43 15.16
C MET A 12 -15.05 -0.83 16.57
N LYS A 13 -16.21 -0.72 17.24
CA LYS A 13 -16.31 -0.19 18.59
C LYS A 13 -15.82 -1.17 19.65
N LYS A 14 -16.24 -2.44 19.58
CA LYS A 14 -15.94 -3.47 20.58
C LYS A 14 -14.55 -4.05 20.43
N TRP A 15 -14.08 -4.19 19.19
CA TRP A 15 -12.81 -4.84 18.88
C TRP A 15 -11.80 -3.87 18.29
N GLY A 16 -12.19 -3.00 17.36
CA GLY A 16 -11.26 -2.08 16.70
C GLY A 16 -10.63 -1.03 17.63
N ALA A 17 -11.44 -0.38 18.47
CA ALA A 17 -10.97 0.66 19.38
C ALA A 17 -10.02 0.14 20.49
N PRO A 18 -10.33 -0.97 21.19
CA PRO A 18 -9.39 -1.52 22.19
C PRO A 18 -8.07 -2.00 21.59
N ASN A 19 -8.10 -2.53 20.35
CA ASN A 19 -6.90 -3.06 19.69
C ASN A 19 -6.11 -2.03 18.88
N LYS A 20 -6.55 -0.76 18.84
CA LYS A 20 -5.87 0.35 18.14
C LYS A 20 -5.50 0.01 16.70
N ILE A 21 -6.49 -0.32 15.88
CA ILE A 21 -6.26 -0.69 14.48
C ILE A 21 -5.54 0.42 13.70
N ASP A 22 -4.45 0.06 13.01
CA ASP A 22 -3.69 0.99 12.17
C ASP A 22 -4.31 1.18 10.78
N PHE A 23 -5.01 0.15 10.28
CA PHE A 23 -5.59 0.13 8.95
C PHE A 23 -7.04 -0.36 8.97
N LEU A 24 -7.89 0.31 8.20
CA LEU A 24 -9.27 -0.08 7.91
C LEU A 24 -9.44 -0.24 6.39
N SER A 25 -9.73 -1.46 5.94
CA SER A 25 -10.09 -1.72 4.54
C SER A 25 -11.61 -1.62 4.38
N LEU A 26 -12.09 -0.62 3.62
CA LEU A 26 -13.50 -0.47 3.26
C LEU A 26 -13.78 -1.17 1.93
N SER A 27 -14.53 -2.26 1.99
CA SER A 27 -15.03 -2.97 0.80
C SER A 27 -16.24 -2.25 0.20
N TYR A 28 -16.45 -2.38 -1.11
CA TYR A 28 -17.60 -1.81 -1.84
C TYR A 28 -17.73 -0.29 -1.74
N THR A 29 -16.62 0.43 -1.62
CA THR A 29 -16.62 1.88 -1.60
C THR A 29 -17.00 2.41 -2.99
N ARG A 30 -18.13 3.11 -3.11
CA ARG A 30 -18.62 3.62 -4.41
C ARG A 30 -18.42 5.11 -4.56
N HIS A 31 -18.44 5.84 -3.43
CA HIS A 31 -18.34 7.30 -3.43
C HIS A 31 -17.32 7.77 -2.39
N ALA A 32 -16.71 8.93 -2.61
CA ALA A 32 -15.82 9.56 -1.64
C ALA A 32 -16.52 9.82 -0.29
N GLU A 33 -17.85 9.94 -0.29
CA GLU A 33 -18.65 10.13 0.90
C GLU A 33 -18.60 8.91 1.84
N ASP A 34 -18.48 7.70 1.32
CA ASP A 34 -18.35 6.48 2.11
C ASP A 34 -17.08 6.51 2.99
N VAL A 35 -15.99 7.03 2.43
CA VAL A 35 -14.71 7.20 3.13
C VAL A 35 -14.83 8.30 4.20
N ARG A 36 -15.56 9.38 3.92
CA ARG A 36 -15.82 10.45 4.90
C ARG A 36 -16.65 9.96 6.06
N GLN A 37 -17.71 9.19 5.81
CA GLN A 37 -18.55 8.60 6.85
C GLN A 37 -17.75 7.66 7.76
N ALA A 38 -16.91 6.81 7.17
CA ALA A 38 -16.01 5.93 7.94
C ALA A 38 -15.01 6.73 8.79
N ARG A 39 -14.43 7.80 8.22
CA ARG A 39 -13.51 8.70 8.92
C ARG A 39 -14.20 9.39 10.10
N GLU A 40 -15.41 9.89 9.90
CA GLU A 40 -16.18 10.55 10.96
C GLU A 40 -16.50 9.55 12.08
N PHE A 41 -16.89 8.33 11.74
CA PHE A 41 -17.16 7.27 12.71
C PHE A 41 -15.92 6.90 13.54
N LEU A 42 -14.76 6.72 12.90
CA LEU A 42 -13.49 6.49 13.57
C LEU A 42 -13.09 7.65 14.49
N SER A 43 -13.35 8.90 14.06
CA SER A 43 -13.05 10.08 14.88
C SER A 43 -13.89 10.16 16.17
N LYS A 44 -15.14 9.68 16.13
CA LYS A 44 -16.01 9.59 17.31
C LYS A 44 -15.53 8.54 18.33
N LEU A 45 -14.68 7.60 17.92
CA LEU A 45 -14.13 6.54 18.77
C LEU A 45 -12.84 6.95 19.52
N GLY A 46 -12.44 8.22 19.45
CA GLY A 46 -11.48 8.86 20.36
C GLY A 46 -10.00 8.50 20.19
N ASP A 47 -9.68 7.29 19.71
CA ASP A 47 -8.30 6.78 19.63
C ASP A 47 -7.88 6.31 18.22
N LEU A 48 -8.80 6.35 17.24
CA LEU A 48 -8.59 5.83 15.88
C LEU A 48 -8.49 6.94 14.80
N SER A 49 -8.22 8.18 15.20
CA SER A 49 -8.13 9.30 14.25
C SER A 49 -6.98 9.14 13.23
N GLN A 50 -5.92 8.42 13.60
CA GLN A 50 -4.75 8.16 12.76
C GLN A 50 -4.89 6.92 11.87
N THR A 51 -5.94 6.10 12.06
CA THR A 51 -6.14 4.87 11.28
C THR A 51 -6.23 5.18 9.79
N LEU A 52 -5.43 4.51 8.98
CA LEU A 52 -5.42 4.68 7.53
C LEU A 52 -6.59 3.89 6.93
N ILE A 53 -7.35 4.55 6.05
CA ILE A 53 -8.51 3.93 5.40
C ILE A 53 -8.11 3.59 3.96
N PHE A 54 -8.17 2.32 3.63
CA PHE A 54 -8.05 1.84 2.26
C PHE A 54 -9.45 1.60 1.70
N ALA A 55 -9.86 2.44 0.76
CA ALA A 55 -11.07 2.18 -0.01
C ALA A 55 -10.74 1.16 -1.10
N LYS A 56 -11.26 -0.07 -0.98
CA LYS A 56 -11.27 -1.01 -2.10
C LYS A 56 -12.35 -0.55 -3.08
N ILE A 57 -11.91 0.27 -4.04
CA ILE A 57 -12.71 0.62 -5.20
C ILE A 57 -12.56 -0.56 -6.17
N GLU A 58 -13.65 -1.27 -6.47
CA GLU A 58 -13.62 -2.40 -7.43
C GLU A 58 -13.50 -1.93 -8.90
N ASN A 59 -12.95 -0.74 -9.15
CA ASN A 59 -12.65 -0.21 -10.49
C ASN A 59 -11.12 -0.13 -10.70
N VAL A 60 -10.66 -0.96 -11.66
CA VAL A 60 -9.47 -0.94 -12.55
C VAL A 60 -8.07 -0.51 -12.05
N GLU A 61 -7.89 0.28 -11.00
CA GLU A 61 -6.54 0.63 -10.51
C GLU A 61 -6.43 0.43 -8.99
N PRO A 62 -6.23 -0.80 -8.52
CA PRO A 62 -5.95 -1.03 -7.12
C PRO A 62 -4.49 -0.69 -6.81
N ALA A 63 -4.26 0.18 -5.81
CA ALA A 63 -2.94 0.35 -5.19
C ALA A 63 -2.45 -0.93 -4.47
N VAL A 64 -3.37 -1.86 -4.19
CA VAL A 64 -3.11 -3.14 -3.54
C VAL A 64 -3.64 -4.29 -4.40
N VAL A 65 -2.75 -5.07 -4.98
CA VAL A 65 -3.14 -6.22 -5.81
C VAL A 65 -3.58 -7.39 -4.92
N THR A 66 -4.71 -8.00 -5.27
CA THR A 66 -5.32 -9.14 -4.54
C THR A 66 -5.42 -10.35 -5.46
N ARG A 67 -5.34 -11.57 -4.90
CA ARG A 67 -5.45 -12.85 -5.64
C ARG A 67 -4.38 -13.03 -6.72
N VAL A 68 -3.13 -12.87 -6.32
CA VAL A 68 -1.98 -12.94 -7.24
C VAL A 68 -1.38 -14.34 -7.31
N VAL A 69 -1.60 -15.19 -6.32
CA VAL A 69 -0.97 -16.53 -6.22
C VAL A 69 -1.94 -17.58 -5.68
N ASP A 70 -3.21 -17.54 -6.09
CA ASP A 70 -4.27 -18.45 -5.62
C ASP A 70 -3.88 -19.94 -5.73
N SER A 71 -3.10 -20.32 -6.75
CA SER A 71 -2.64 -21.70 -6.95
C SER A 71 -1.71 -22.21 -5.84
N MET A 72 -1.05 -21.30 -5.11
CA MET A 72 -0.15 -21.64 -4.00
C MET A 72 -0.89 -22.10 -2.73
N THR A 73 -2.22 -22.03 -2.72
CA THR A 73 -3.04 -22.59 -1.63
C THR A 73 -2.79 -24.11 -1.51
N ASP A 74 -2.75 -24.80 -2.64
CA ASP A 74 -2.60 -26.27 -2.71
C ASP A 74 -1.21 -26.68 -3.25
N ASN A 75 -0.52 -25.80 -3.96
CA ASN A 75 0.77 -26.09 -4.61
C ASN A 75 1.93 -25.32 -3.97
N LEU A 76 3.12 -25.92 -3.95
CA LEU A 76 4.32 -25.27 -3.43
C LEU A 76 4.88 -24.17 -4.36
N ARG A 77 4.45 -24.13 -5.62
CA ARG A 77 4.99 -23.22 -6.64
C ARG A 77 3.87 -22.49 -7.36
N PRO A 78 4.00 -21.18 -7.59
CA PRO A 78 3.04 -20.44 -8.38
C PRO A 78 3.17 -20.82 -9.85
N THR A 79 2.12 -20.55 -10.60
CA THR A 79 2.14 -20.63 -12.05
C THR A 79 2.97 -19.49 -12.65
N ARG A 80 3.39 -19.65 -13.91
CA ARG A 80 4.11 -18.58 -14.64
C ARG A 80 3.27 -17.31 -14.80
N ALA A 81 1.95 -17.46 -14.95
CA ALA A 81 1.04 -16.33 -15.07
C ALA A 81 1.02 -15.52 -13.76
N GLU A 82 0.78 -16.18 -12.63
CA GLU A 82 0.77 -15.56 -11.30
C GLU A 82 2.09 -14.86 -10.95
N ALA A 83 3.23 -15.51 -11.24
CA ALA A 83 4.53 -14.88 -11.01
C ALA A 83 4.72 -13.61 -11.87
N THR A 84 4.18 -13.61 -13.08
CA THR A 84 4.21 -12.45 -13.98
C THR A 84 3.26 -11.34 -13.48
N ASP A 85 2.10 -11.71 -12.95
CA ASP A 85 1.12 -10.76 -12.41
C ASP A 85 1.69 -10.03 -11.17
N VAL A 86 2.35 -10.76 -10.27
CA VAL A 86 3.07 -10.18 -9.12
C VAL A 86 4.17 -9.23 -9.59
N ALA A 87 4.98 -9.64 -10.57
CA ALA A 87 6.06 -8.79 -11.08
C ALA A 87 5.52 -7.52 -11.75
N ASN A 88 4.47 -7.64 -12.56
CA ASN A 88 3.82 -6.50 -13.21
C ASN A 88 3.21 -5.54 -12.20
N ALA A 89 2.57 -6.04 -11.14
CA ALA A 89 2.05 -5.21 -10.06
C ALA A 89 3.13 -4.31 -9.44
N VAL A 90 4.34 -4.85 -9.23
CA VAL A 90 5.48 -4.07 -8.72
C VAL A 90 5.97 -3.06 -9.77
N LEU A 91 6.06 -3.46 -11.04
CA LEU A 91 6.47 -2.57 -12.12
C LEU A 91 5.48 -1.43 -12.41
N ASP A 92 4.20 -1.66 -12.15
CA ASP A 92 3.14 -0.64 -12.23
C ASP A 92 3.19 0.34 -11.04
N GLY A 93 4.00 0.04 -10.02
CA GLY A 93 4.21 0.89 -8.85
C GLY A 93 3.22 0.63 -7.71
N SER A 94 2.75 -0.61 -7.55
CA SER A 94 1.93 -0.99 -6.40
C SER A 94 2.76 -0.91 -5.11
N ASP A 95 2.23 -0.22 -4.09
CA ASP A 95 2.90 -0.05 -2.79
C ASP A 95 2.86 -1.32 -1.93
N ALA A 96 1.88 -2.20 -2.15
CA ALA A 96 1.71 -3.41 -1.36
C ALA A 96 0.96 -4.50 -2.13
N ILE A 97 1.34 -5.75 -1.84
CA ILE A 97 0.66 -6.93 -2.35
C ILE A 97 -0.05 -7.61 -1.18
N LEU A 98 -1.36 -7.89 -1.35
CA LEU A 98 -2.16 -8.56 -0.33
C LEU A 98 -2.34 -10.04 -0.68
N LEU A 99 -1.87 -10.90 0.22
CA LEU A 99 -2.14 -12.33 0.23
C LEU A 99 -3.40 -12.60 1.06
N GLY A 100 -4.31 -13.41 0.54
CA GLY A 100 -5.61 -13.69 1.13
C GLY A 100 -5.73 -15.15 1.52
N ALA A 101 -6.34 -15.95 0.63
CA ALA A 101 -6.61 -17.37 0.86
C ALA A 101 -5.32 -18.17 1.08
N GLU A 102 -4.23 -17.75 0.46
CA GLU A 102 -2.93 -18.41 0.47
C GLU A 102 -2.30 -18.40 1.88
N THR A 103 -2.46 -17.30 2.62
CA THR A 103 -1.97 -17.17 4.00
C THR A 103 -3.00 -17.60 5.05
N LEU A 104 -4.29 -17.49 4.75
CA LEU A 104 -5.36 -17.79 5.71
C LEU A 104 -5.64 -19.29 5.82
N ARG A 105 -5.70 -20.00 4.69
CA ARG A 105 -6.08 -21.42 4.62
C ARG A 105 -5.14 -22.26 3.76
N GLY A 106 -4.12 -21.65 3.15
CA GLY A 106 -3.16 -22.36 2.32
C GLY A 106 -2.29 -23.31 3.12
N LEU A 107 -1.82 -24.36 2.45
CA LEU A 107 -0.94 -25.37 3.06
C LEU A 107 0.49 -24.85 3.28
N TYR A 108 0.89 -23.81 2.53
CA TYR A 108 2.26 -23.31 2.47
C TYR A 108 2.36 -21.77 2.64
N PRO A 109 1.90 -21.20 3.77
CA PRO A 109 1.86 -19.75 3.95
C PRO A 109 3.26 -19.09 3.98
N VAL A 110 4.25 -19.77 4.58
CA VAL A 110 5.63 -19.23 4.71
C VAL A 110 6.33 -19.23 3.35
N GLU A 111 6.19 -20.32 2.60
CA GLU A 111 6.77 -20.47 1.27
C GLU A 111 6.12 -19.51 0.27
N THR A 112 4.80 -19.27 0.40
CA THR A 112 4.09 -18.26 -0.40
C THR A 112 4.70 -16.88 -0.18
N ILE A 113 4.83 -16.44 1.09
CA ILE A 113 5.42 -15.13 1.41
C ILE A 113 6.87 -15.05 0.91
N SER A 114 7.68 -16.10 1.12
CA SER A 114 9.06 -16.13 0.65
C SER A 114 9.16 -16.08 -0.88
N THR A 115 8.24 -16.70 -1.61
CA THR A 115 8.26 -16.73 -3.07
C THR A 115 7.84 -15.39 -3.65
N VAL A 116 6.74 -14.82 -3.15
CA VAL A 116 6.26 -13.49 -3.56
C VAL A 116 7.31 -12.44 -3.24
N GLY A 117 7.92 -12.46 -2.06
CA GLY A 117 9.00 -11.54 -1.69
C GLY A 117 10.21 -11.61 -2.63
N ARG A 118 10.59 -12.81 -3.10
CA ARG A 118 11.65 -12.95 -4.12
C ARG A 118 11.25 -12.36 -5.47
N ILE A 119 10.01 -12.57 -5.92
CA ILE A 119 9.51 -12.02 -7.18
C ILE A 119 9.53 -10.48 -7.11
N CYS A 120 9.07 -9.89 -6.02
CA CYS A 120 9.12 -8.45 -5.81
C CYS A 120 10.56 -7.92 -5.85
N ALA A 121 11.48 -8.57 -5.14
CA ALA A 121 12.89 -8.17 -5.13
C ALA A 121 13.55 -8.25 -6.52
N GLU A 122 13.18 -9.21 -7.37
CA GLU A 122 13.67 -9.26 -8.75
C GLU A 122 13.00 -8.20 -9.64
N ALA A 123 11.70 -7.93 -9.46
CA ALA A 123 10.99 -6.89 -10.21
C ALA A 123 11.55 -5.48 -9.90
N GLU A 124 11.86 -5.20 -8.63
CA GLU A 124 12.45 -3.93 -8.19
C GLU A 124 13.82 -3.66 -8.82
N LYS A 125 14.63 -4.69 -9.12
CA LYS A 125 15.93 -4.51 -9.80
C LYS A 125 15.80 -3.98 -11.23
N VAL A 126 14.70 -4.31 -11.91
CA VAL A 126 14.43 -3.89 -13.28
C VAL A 126 13.71 -2.53 -13.32
N PHE A 127 13.22 -2.07 -12.17
CA PHE A 127 12.44 -0.85 -12.07
C PHE A 127 13.27 0.41 -12.38
N ASN A 128 12.80 1.22 -13.32
CA ASN A 128 13.47 2.44 -13.73
C ASN A 128 13.11 3.62 -12.81
N GLN A 129 13.86 3.73 -11.72
CA GLN A 129 13.71 4.78 -10.70
C GLN A 129 13.77 6.19 -11.28
N ASP A 130 14.67 6.45 -12.24
CA ASP A 130 14.82 7.76 -12.89
C ASP A 130 13.58 8.18 -13.71
N LEU A 131 13.00 7.23 -14.45
CA LEU A 131 11.80 7.50 -15.25
C LEU A 131 10.59 7.72 -14.35
N TYR A 132 10.44 6.91 -13.30
CA TYR A 132 9.37 7.05 -12.33
C TYR A 132 9.43 8.40 -11.62
N PHE A 133 10.60 8.78 -11.10
CA PHE A 133 10.81 10.08 -10.47
C PHE A 133 10.45 11.26 -11.40
N LYS A 134 10.87 11.22 -12.67
CA LYS A 134 10.53 12.26 -13.66
C LYS A 134 9.03 12.36 -13.92
N ARG A 135 8.32 11.22 -13.97
CA ARG A 135 6.86 11.20 -14.13
C ARG A 135 6.18 11.80 -12.90
N THR A 136 6.59 11.41 -11.70
CA THR A 136 6.01 11.90 -10.45
C THR A 136 6.18 13.41 -10.30
N VAL A 137 7.39 13.94 -10.54
CA VAL A 137 7.65 15.39 -10.47
C VAL A 137 6.81 16.16 -11.49
N LYS A 138 6.61 15.61 -12.70
CA LYS A 138 5.75 16.23 -13.72
C LYS A 138 4.27 16.22 -13.32
N TYR A 139 3.82 15.19 -12.62
CA TYR A 139 2.43 15.06 -12.18
C TYR A 139 2.06 16.03 -11.07
N VAL A 140 2.96 16.25 -10.09
CA VAL A 140 2.73 17.20 -8.98
C VAL A 140 2.55 18.63 -9.50
N GLY A 141 3.28 19.01 -10.56
CA GLY A 141 3.20 20.35 -11.16
C GLY A 141 3.86 21.43 -10.30
N GLU A 142 3.88 22.67 -10.80
CA GLU A 142 4.42 23.83 -10.09
C GLU A 142 3.29 24.82 -9.74
N PRO A 143 3.29 25.43 -8.54
CA PRO A 143 4.29 25.32 -7.46
C PRO A 143 4.03 24.14 -6.51
N MET A 144 5.10 23.47 -6.08
CA MET A 144 5.04 22.39 -5.09
C MET A 144 5.02 22.94 -3.65
N THR A 145 4.54 22.15 -2.69
CA THR A 145 4.63 22.52 -1.27
C THR A 145 6.08 22.48 -0.76
N HIS A 146 6.36 23.17 0.34
CA HIS A 146 7.71 23.16 0.95
C HIS A 146 8.21 21.75 1.29
N LEU A 147 7.34 20.87 1.78
CA LEU A 147 7.69 19.49 2.13
C LEU A 147 8.02 18.66 0.89
N GLU A 148 7.20 18.75 -0.16
CA GLU A 148 7.45 18.06 -1.43
C GLU A 148 8.71 18.56 -2.13
N SER A 149 9.01 19.86 -2.02
CA SER A 149 10.23 20.46 -2.56
C SER A 149 11.50 19.91 -1.89
N ILE A 150 11.47 19.80 -0.56
CA ILE A 150 12.57 19.19 0.20
C ILE A 150 12.70 17.70 -0.15
N ALA A 151 11.59 16.96 -0.19
CA ALA A 151 11.57 15.54 -0.51
C ALA A 151 12.12 15.27 -1.93
N SER A 152 11.62 15.98 -2.94
CA SER A 152 12.09 15.86 -4.33
C SER A 152 13.59 16.18 -4.46
N SER A 153 14.05 17.21 -3.75
CA SER A 153 15.47 17.58 -3.73
C SER A 153 16.34 16.50 -3.08
N ALA A 154 15.89 15.92 -1.96
CA ALA A 154 16.57 14.83 -1.28
C ALA A 154 16.67 13.57 -2.16
N VAL A 155 15.56 13.17 -2.79
CA VAL A 155 15.52 12.06 -3.76
C VAL A 155 16.50 12.29 -4.90
N ARG A 156 16.47 13.48 -5.51
CA ARG A 156 17.36 13.83 -6.63
C ARG A 156 18.83 13.83 -6.22
N ALA A 157 19.15 14.28 -5.00
CA ALA A 157 20.50 14.22 -4.48
C ALA A 157 20.94 12.75 -4.26
N ALA A 158 20.08 11.93 -3.65
CA ALA A 158 20.34 10.51 -3.39
C ALA A 158 20.63 9.72 -4.68
N ILE A 159 19.84 9.93 -5.73
CA ILE A 159 20.05 9.29 -7.05
C ILE A 159 21.41 9.70 -7.63
N LYS A 160 21.74 11.01 -7.59
CA LYS A 160 23.00 11.53 -8.14
C LYS A 160 24.24 10.98 -7.42
N VAL A 161 24.18 10.88 -6.10
CA VAL A 161 25.31 10.37 -5.29
C VAL A 161 25.29 8.85 -5.13
N LYS A 162 24.29 8.17 -5.69
CA LYS A 162 24.02 6.73 -5.50
C LYS A 162 24.02 6.34 -4.02
N ALA A 163 23.31 7.11 -3.21
CA ALA A 163 23.17 6.84 -1.77
C ALA A 163 22.52 5.47 -1.55
N SER A 164 23.01 4.71 -0.57
CA SER A 164 22.41 3.44 -0.20
C SER A 164 21.11 3.60 0.59
N VAL A 165 20.99 4.68 1.37
CA VAL A 165 19.86 4.91 2.29
C VAL A 165 19.56 6.41 2.39
N ILE A 166 18.28 6.75 2.53
CA ILE A 166 17.80 8.08 2.90
C ILE A 166 17.18 8.00 4.31
N ILE A 167 17.67 8.81 5.24
CA ILE A 167 17.15 8.86 6.61
C ILE A 167 16.18 10.04 6.74
N CYS A 168 14.94 9.77 7.11
CA CYS A 168 13.90 10.80 7.29
C CYS A 168 13.40 10.81 8.74
N PHE A 169 13.66 11.89 9.46
CA PHE A 169 13.12 12.09 10.81
C PHE A 169 11.71 12.69 10.71
N THR A 170 10.70 11.95 11.16
CA THR A 170 9.31 12.39 11.13
C THR A 170 8.54 11.88 12.34
N SER A 171 7.75 12.75 12.96
CA SER A 171 6.86 12.39 14.07
C SER A 171 5.47 11.95 13.59
N SER A 172 5.08 12.31 12.37
CA SER A 172 3.73 12.07 11.82
C SER A 172 3.72 11.18 10.56
N GLY A 173 4.89 10.74 10.07
CA GLY A 173 5.01 9.97 8.83
C GLY A 173 4.79 10.77 7.54
N ARG A 174 4.30 12.02 7.61
CA ARG A 174 4.00 12.84 6.41
C ARG A 174 5.21 13.08 5.53
N ALA A 175 6.34 13.48 6.13
CA ALA A 175 7.57 13.69 5.38
C ALA A 175 8.10 12.42 4.70
N ALA A 176 7.94 11.25 5.34
CA ALA A 176 8.32 9.97 4.74
C ALA A 176 7.40 9.61 3.56
N ARG A 177 6.10 9.88 3.67
CA ARG A 177 5.12 9.63 2.59
C ARG A 177 5.31 10.54 1.38
N SER A 178 5.75 11.78 1.60
CA SER A 178 6.06 12.72 0.53
C SER A 178 7.35 12.40 -0.21
N CYS A 179 8.17 11.45 0.28
CA CYS A 179 9.31 10.92 -0.45
C CYS A 179 8.82 9.81 -1.40
N PRO A 180 8.83 10.03 -2.73
CA PRO A 180 8.34 9.05 -3.70
C PRO A 180 9.32 7.90 -3.96
N LEU A 181 10.29 7.67 -3.06
CA LEU A 181 11.30 6.63 -3.21
C LEU A 181 10.99 5.46 -2.28
N SER A 182 10.58 4.34 -2.89
CA SER A 182 10.70 3.00 -2.33
C SER A 182 12.17 2.57 -2.40
N PHE A 183 13.00 3.11 -1.52
CA PHE A 183 14.25 2.45 -1.12
C PHE A 183 13.97 1.74 0.18
N LEU A 184 13.56 0.48 0.07
CA LEU A 184 13.54 -0.42 1.21
C LEU A 184 14.98 -0.73 1.65
N VAL A 185 15.13 -0.77 2.97
CA VAL A 185 16.32 -1.14 3.75
C VAL A 185 16.86 -2.51 3.34
#